data_AF-A0A9X0A866-F1
#
_entry.id   AF-A0A9X0A866-F1
#
_cell.length_a   1.000
_cell.length_b   1.000
_cell.length_c   1.000
_cell.angle_alpha   90.00
_cell.angle_beta   90.00
_cell.angle_gamma   90.00
#
_symmetry.space_group_name_H-M   'P 1'
#
loop_
_entity.id
_entity.type
_entity.pdbx_description
1 polymer ?
#
loop_
_entity_poly.entity_id
_entity_poly.type
_entity_poly.pdbx_seq_one_letter_code
_entity_poly.pdbx_strand_id
1 'polypeptide(L)'
;MAKSLQLSLVITVLLAGFILAESLSQRQTCSYYGSERKPKESYSLSNCTWYRERSCCTRTEVTSTFLGMPNLATSSEECRNHMNYLMCYFCSPDQYKWFKDGKLRICTSFCDDIFSHCKDAKYDGKAIDSMYSSGSDFCMAQYFRVVDTDCFEYDVELFGTASLHQARLHVIVVVLVVSLMNYSWWT
;
A
#
# COMPACT_ATOMS: atom_id res chain seq x y z
N MET A 1 7.70 43.78 -27.68
CA MET A 1 8.37 42.84 -26.75
C MET A 1 7.50 42.45 -25.55
N ALA A 2 6.93 43.39 -24.78
CA ALA A 2 6.12 43.07 -23.58
C ALA A 2 4.91 42.15 -23.81
N LYS A 3 4.16 42.31 -24.91
CA LYS A 3 2.99 41.45 -25.23
C LYS A 3 3.37 39.99 -25.53
N SER A 4 4.56 39.77 -26.11
CA SER A 4 5.07 38.43 -26.39
C SER A 4 5.49 37.70 -25.11
N LEU A 5 6.06 38.43 -24.15
CA LEU A 5 6.47 37.90 -22.85
C LEU A 5 5.26 37.54 -21.97
N GLN A 6 4.21 38.37 -22.01
CA GLN A 6 2.92 38.13 -21.34
C GLN A 6 2.24 36.87 -21.89
N LEU A 7 2.20 36.71 -23.22
CA LEU A 7 1.60 35.54 -23.86
C LEU A 7 2.35 34.24 -23.52
N SER A 8 3.71 34.27 -23.53
CA SER A 8 4.50 33.11 -23.13
C SER A 8 4.25 32.70 -21.68
N LEU A 9 4.12 33.67 -20.76
CA LEU A 9 3.88 33.41 -19.34
C LEU A 9 2.52 32.74 -19.09
N VAL A 10 1.49 33.19 -19.79
CA VAL A 10 0.14 32.60 -19.70
C VAL A 10 0.14 31.16 -20.20
N ILE A 11 0.85 30.87 -21.30
CA ILE A 11 0.97 29.52 -21.85
C ILE A 11 1.68 28.59 -20.85
N THR A 12 2.79 29.03 -20.23
CA THR A 12 3.49 28.20 -19.22
C THR A 12 2.63 27.92 -18.00
N VAL A 13 1.87 28.90 -17.50
CA VAL A 13 0.97 28.70 -16.35
C VAL A 13 -0.15 27.72 -16.69
N LEU A 14 -0.74 27.82 -17.88
CA LEU A 14 -1.78 26.89 -18.34
C LEU A 14 -1.23 25.47 -18.47
N LEU A 15 -0.07 25.29 -19.14
CA LEU A 15 0.57 23.99 -19.29
C LEU A 15 0.93 23.37 -17.93
N ALA A 16 1.49 24.15 -17.00
CA ALA A 16 1.79 23.68 -15.65
C ALA A 16 0.51 23.27 -14.89
N GLY A 17 -0.57 24.03 -15.03
CA GLY A 17 -1.88 23.69 -14.46
C GLY A 17 -2.44 22.37 -14.99
N PHE A 18 -2.36 22.15 -16.31
CA PHE A 18 -2.77 20.89 -16.93
C PHE A 18 -1.92 19.69 -16.46
N ILE A 19 -0.59 19.83 -16.43
CA ILE A 19 0.32 18.76 -15.97
C ILE A 19 0.04 18.41 -14.50
N LEU A 20 -0.18 19.40 -13.63
CA LEU A 20 -0.51 19.17 -12.23
C LEU A 20 -1.86 18.46 -12.07
N ALA A 21 -2.88 18.85 -12.83
CA ALA A 21 -4.20 18.21 -12.80
C ALA A 21 -4.14 16.74 -13.24
N GLU A 22 -3.40 16.43 -14.30
CA GLU A 22 -3.17 15.05 -14.77
C GLU A 22 -2.46 14.22 -13.69
N SER A 23 -1.41 14.78 -13.06
CA SER A 23 -0.68 14.09 -12.01
C SER A 23 -1.55 13.78 -10.79
N LEU A 24 -2.45 14.70 -10.39
CA LEU A 24 -3.36 14.50 -9.27
C LEU A 24 -4.44 13.46 -9.60
N SER A 25 -4.95 13.49 -10.83
CA SER A 25 -5.94 12.53 -11.32
C SER A 25 -5.35 11.10 -11.36
N GLN A 26 -4.11 10.96 -11.85
CA GLN A 26 -3.40 9.68 -11.86
C GLN A 26 -3.18 9.14 -10.43
N ARG A 27 -2.83 10.01 -9.47
CA ARG A 27 -2.70 9.66 -8.04
C ARG A 27 -4.01 9.19 -7.38
N GLN A 28 -5.12 9.31 -8.08
CA GLN A 28 -6.44 8.91 -7.59
C GLN A 28 -7.03 7.75 -8.38
N THR A 29 -6.24 7.05 -9.21
CA THR A 29 -6.75 5.98 -10.06
C THR A 29 -6.33 4.60 -9.53
N CYS A 30 -7.29 3.69 -9.48
CA CYS A 30 -7.12 2.29 -9.13
C CYS A 30 -6.73 1.49 -10.38
N SER A 31 -5.47 1.58 -10.79
CA SER A 31 -4.99 1.05 -12.07
C SER A 31 -5.22 -0.45 -12.26
N TYR A 32 -5.38 -1.25 -11.19
CA TYR A 32 -5.80 -2.65 -11.28
C TYR A 32 -7.17 -2.80 -11.98
N TYR A 33 -8.08 -1.86 -11.74
CA TYR A 33 -9.44 -1.85 -12.26
C TYR A 33 -9.61 -0.95 -13.51
N GLY A 34 -8.51 -0.49 -14.10
CA GLY A 34 -8.51 0.42 -15.25
C GLY A 34 -8.40 1.90 -14.86
N SER A 35 -8.75 2.79 -15.78
CA SER A 35 -8.50 4.24 -15.65
C SER A 35 -9.62 5.03 -14.95
N GLU A 36 -10.79 4.43 -14.76
CA GLU A 36 -11.97 5.17 -14.27
C GLU A 36 -12.18 5.03 -12.76
N ARG A 37 -11.73 3.93 -12.18
CA ARG A 37 -11.99 3.64 -10.77
C ARG A 37 -11.09 4.49 -9.88
N LYS A 38 -11.68 5.09 -8.84
CA LYS A 38 -10.97 5.85 -7.82
C LYS A 38 -11.10 5.21 -6.44
N PRO A 39 -10.10 5.37 -5.55
CA PRO A 39 -10.21 4.89 -4.19
C PRO A 39 -11.35 5.58 -3.43
N LYS A 40 -12.07 4.82 -2.61
CA LYS A 40 -13.17 5.30 -1.74
C LYS A 40 -13.21 4.53 -0.42
N GLU A 41 -14.00 4.99 0.54
CA GLU A 41 -14.19 4.27 1.79
C GLU A 41 -14.86 2.90 1.56
N SER A 42 -14.41 1.89 2.31
CA SER A 42 -14.93 0.52 2.26
C SER A 42 -14.84 -0.14 3.64
N TYR A 43 -15.54 0.44 4.63
CA TYR A 43 -15.51 -0.04 6.02
C TYR A 43 -16.02 -1.48 6.22
N SER A 44 -16.73 -2.03 5.23
CA SER A 44 -17.24 -3.40 5.24
C SER A 44 -16.18 -4.47 4.92
N LEU A 45 -14.95 -4.08 4.57
CA LEU A 45 -13.85 -5.01 4.30
C LEU A 45 -13.51 -5.84 5.54
N SER A 46 -13.63 -7.17 5.44
CA SER A 46 -13.24 -8.12 6.49
C SER A 46 -11.77 -8.57 6.37
N ASN A 47 -11.22 -8.58 5.15
CA ASN A 47 -9.79 -8.74 4.85
C ASN A 47 -9.26 -7.43 4.27
N CYS A 48 -7.94 -7.24 4.22
CA CYS A 48 -7.30 -6.01 3.74
C CYS A 48 -7.80 -4.76 4.51
N THR A 49 -8.01 -4.93 5.82
CA THR A 49 -8.73 -3.97 6.68
C THR A 49 -8.01 -2.62 6.80
N TRP A 50 -6.69 -2.60 6.61
CA TRP A 50 -5.89 -1.38 6.58
C TRP A 50 -6.24 -0.43 5.42
N TYR A 51 -6.97 -0.90 4.40
CA TYR A 51 -7.45 -0.04 3.31
C TYR A 51 -8.89 0.46 3.51
N ARG A 52 -9.55 0.22 4.65
CA ARG A 52 -10.96 0.59 4.88
C ARG A 52 -11.27 2.07 4.65
N GLU A 53 -10.38 2.96 5.06
CA GLU A 53 -10.58 4.41 4.90
C GLU A 53 -10.39 4.87 3.45
N ARG A 54 -9.59 4.13 2.68
CA ARG A 54 -9.32 4.48 1.29
C ARG A 54 -8.91 3.24 0.51
N SER A 55 -9.88 2.62 -0.15
CA SER A 55 -9.71 1.36 -0.86
C SER A 55 -10.06 1.46 -2.33
N CYS A 56 -9.31 0.75 -3.16
CA CYS A 56 -9.66 0.49 -4.55
C CYS A 56 -10.63 -0.69 -4.73
N CYS A 57 -10.71 -1.57 -3.73
CA CYS A 57 -11.50 -2.79 -3.80
C CYS A 57 -12.77 -2.71 -2.94
N THR A 58 -13.72 -3.60 -3.24
CA THR A 58 -14.94 -3.79 -2.47
C THR A 58 -14.90 -5.10 -1.70
N ARG A 59 -15.79 -5.26 -0.71
CA ARG A 59 -15.92 -6.51 0.05
C ARG A 59 -16.16 -7.71 -0.87
N THR A 60 -17.02 -7.57 -1.87
CA THR A 60 -17.35 -8.66 -2.81
C THR A 60 -16.13 -9.07 -3.64
N GLU A 61 -15.33 -8.12 -4.12
CA GLU A 61 -14.11 -8.40 -4.87
C GLU A 61 -13.07 -9.10 -4.00
N VAL A 62 -12.88 -8.63 -2.76
CA VAL A 62 -11.97 -9.28 -1.81
C VAL A 62 -12.44 -10.69 -1.48
N THR A 63 -13.71 -10.89 -1.17
CA THR A 63 -14.25 -12.22 -0.89
C THR A 63 -14.07 -13.15 -2.09
N SER A 64 -14.35 -12.68 -3.32
CA SER A 64 -14.17 -13.48 -4.53
C SER A 64 -12.71 -13.87 -4.75
N THR A 65 -11.76 -12.96 -4.53
CA THR A 65 -10.32 -13.22 -4.70
C THR A 65 -9.83 -14.25 -3.67
N PHE A 66 -10.18 -14.09 -2.40
CA PHE A 66 -9.72 -14.97 -1.33
C PHE A 66 -10.34 -16.37 -1.38
N LEU A 67 -11.58 -16.52 -1.89
CA LEU A 67 -12.21 -17.84 -2.08
C LEU A 67 -11.47 -18.70 -3.11
N GLY A 68 -10.81 -18.08 -4.09
CA GLY A 68 -10.02 -18.79 -5.10
C GLY A 68 -8.58 -19.06 -4.71
N MET A 69 -8.12 -18.57 -3.54
CA MET A 69 -6.74 -18.69 -3.12
C MET A 69 -6.54 -19.88 -2.17
N PRO A 70 -5.52 -20.72 -2.38
CA PRO A 70 -5.17 -21.78 -1.44
C PRO A 70 -4.92 -21.23 -0.04
N ASN A 71 -5.31 -21.98 0.99
CA ASN A 71 -5.05 -21.57 2.37
C ASN A 71 -3.56 -21.75 2.68
N LEU A 72 -2.92 -20.68 3.15
CA LEU A 72 -1.54 -20.72 3.64
C LEU A 72 -1.52 -21.34 5.05
N ALA A 73 -0.93 -22.52 5.20
CA ALA A 73 -0.68 -23.11 6.50
C ALA A 73 0.69 -22.66 7.01
N THR A 74 0.69 -21.76 8.00
CA THR A 74 1.91 -21.24 8.65
C THR A 74 1.66 -20.92 10.13
N SER A 75 2.65 -21.16 10.98
CA SER A 75 2.68 -20.66 12.37
C SER A 75 3.38 -19.31 12.51
N SER A 76 4.11 -18.87 11.49
CA SER A 76 4.88 -17.62 11.49
C SER A 76 3.95 -16.42 11.26
N GLU A 77 3.93 -15.50 12.23
CA GLU A 77 3.20 -14.24 12.11
C GLU A 77 3.78 -13.36 11.00
N GLU A 78 5.10 -13.27 10.90
CA GLU A 78 5.77 -12.53 9.84
C GLU A 78 5.36 -13.05 8.46
N CYS A 79 5.39 -14.38 8.26
CA CYS A 79 4.95 -14.96 7.01
C CYS A 79 3.50 -14.60 6.68
N ARG A 80 2.61 -14.75 7.67
CA ARG A 80 1.18 -14.43 7.52
C ARG A 80 0.97 -12.96 7.17
N ASN A 81 1.71 -12.04 7.81
CA ASN A 81 1.56 -10.61 7.56
C ASN A 81 2.06 -10.22 6.16
N HIS A 82 3.25 -10.70 5.76
CA HIS A 82 3.80 -10.45 4.42
C HIS A 82 2.88 -11.02 3.32
N MET A 83 2.37 -12.24 3.51
CA MET A 83 1.46 -12.87 2.55
C MET A 83 0.10 -12.17 2.49
N ASN A 84 -0.49 -11.81 3.62
CA ASN A 84 -1.74 -11.05 3.65
C ASN A 84 -1.57 -9.67 3.00
N TYR A 85 -0.44 -9.00 3.25
CA TYR A 85 -0.13 -7.72 2.61
C TYR A 85 -0.02 -7.86 1.10
N LEU A 86 0.74 -8.87 0.64
CA LEU A 86 0.86 -9.19 -0.78
C LEU A 86 -0.51 -9.44 -1.41
N MET A 87 -1.34 -10.29 -0.80
CA MET A 87 -2.67 -10.62 -1.32
C MET A 87 -3.57 -9.39 -1.47
N CYS A 88 -3.34 -8.32 -0.72
CA CYS A 88 -4.17 -7.12 -0.72
C CYS A 88 -3.70 -5.99 -1.64
N TYR A 89 -2.67 -6.20 -2.49
CA TYR A 89 -2.16 -5.15 -3.38
C TYR A 89 -3.28 -4.49 -4.20
N PHE A 90 -4.23 -5.28 -4.72
CA PHE A 90 -5.35 -4.81 -5.54
C PHE A 90 -6.40 -3.98 -4.78
N CYS A 91 -6.25 -3.83 -3.46
CA CYS A 91 -7.03 -2.92 -2.63
C CYS A 91 -6.33 -1.59 -2.36
N SER A 92 -5.01 -1.51 -2.57
CA SER A 92 -4.21 -0.33 -2.25
C SER A 92 -4.69 0.91 -3.02
N PRO A 93 -4.82 2.08 -2.37
CA PRO A 93 -5.14 3.33 -3.07
C PRO A 93 -3.99 3.84 -3.94
N ASP A 94 -2.79 3.27 -3.78
CA ASP A 94 -1.55 3.70 -4.40
C ASP A 94 -1.11 2.81 -5.58
N GLN A 95 -2.02 1.97 -6.11
CA GLN A 95 -1.76 1.09 -7.24
C GLN A 95 -1.10 1.79 -8.44
N TYR A 96 -1.46 3.04 -8.71
CA TYR A 96 -0.91 3.83 -9.81
C TYR A 96 0.63 3.94 -9.78
N LYS A 97 1.26 3.76 -8.61
CA LYS A 97 2.73 3.82 -8.46
C LYS A 97 3.41 2.62 -9.12
N TRP A 98 2.86 1.43 -8.95
CA TRP A 98 3.57 0.16 -9.24
C TRP A 98 2.77 -0.83 -10.09
N PHE A 99 1.46 -0.66 -10.28
CA PHE A 99 0.66 -1.51 -11.16
C PHE A 99 0.63 -0.92 -12.57
N LYS A 100 1.34 -1.57 -13.49
CA LYS A 100 1.55 -1.10 -14.87
C LYS A 100 1.44 -2.27 -15.83
N ASP A 101 0.94 -2.04 -17.04
CA ASP A 101 0.83 -3.06 -18.10
C ASP A 101 0.06 -4.33 -17.65
N GLY A 102 -0.95 -4.16 -16.78
CA GLY A 102 -1.72 -5.26 -16.22
C GLY A 102 -0.95 -6.14 -15.22
N LYS A 103 0.21 -5.70 -14.72
CA LYS A 103 1.05 -6.43 -13.78
C LYS A 103 1.43 -5.60 -12.57
N LEU A 104 1.50 -6.27 -11.42
CA LEU A 104 2.15 -5.77 -10.22
C LEU A 104 3.67 -5.71 -10.46
N ARG A 105 4.29 -4.53 -10.34
CA ARG A 105 5.73 -4.40 -10.16
C ARG A 105 6.05 -4.55 -8.68
N ILE A 106 6.69 -5.64 -8.28
CA ILE A 106 7.01 -5.95 -6.90
C ILE A 106 8.51 -5.86 -6.67
N CYS A 107 8.92 -5.37 -5.50
CA CYS A 107 10.33 -5.22 -5.19
C CYS A 107 10.99 -6.58 -4.96
N THR A 108 12.19 -6.78 -5.51
CA THR A 108 13.00 -7.99 -5.31
C THR A 108 13.17 -8.28 -3.81
N SER A 109 13.47 -7.25 -3.02
CA SER A 109 13.59 -7.34 -1.56
C SER A 109 12.34 -7.90 -0.89
N PHE A 110 11.16 -7.43 -1.27
CA PHE A 110 9.91 -7.91 -0.68
C PHE A 110 9.62 -9.37 -1.06
N CYS A 111 9.95 -9.77 -2.28
CA CYS A 111 9.85 -11.17 -2.70
C CYS A 111 10.78 -12.08 -1.88
N ASP A 112 12.02 -11.63 -1.64
CA ASP A 112 13.00 -12.37 -0.86
C ASP A 112 12.60 -12.43 0.63
N ASP A 113 12.04 -11.35 1.19
CA ASP A 113 11.50 -11.33 2.56
C ASP A 113 10.35 -12.32 2.72
N ILE A 114 9.39 -12.34 1.79
CA ILE A 114 8.31 -13.33 1.78
C ILE A 114 8.91 -14.75 1.79
N PHE A 115 9.84 -15.04 0.89
CA PHE A 115 10.41 -16.38 0.78
C PHE A 115 11.18 -16.78 2.03
N SER A 116 11.98 -15.86 2.60
CA SER A 116 12.73 -16.06 3.83
C SER A 116 11.80 -16.42 5.00
N HIS A 117 10.70 -15.67 5.16
CA HIS A 117 9.75 -15.90 6.24
C HIS A 117 8.79 -17.06 6.01
N CYS A 118 8.51 -17.41 4.74
CA CYS A 118 7.46 -18.35 4.36
C CYS A 118 7.94 -19.65 3.72
N LYS A 119 9.24 -19.88 3.54
CA LYS A 119 9.76 -21.09 2.88
C LYS A 119 9.14 -22.41 3.38
N ASP A 120 8.94 -22.53 4.69
CA ASP A 120 8.38 -23.73 5.35
C ASP A 120 6.84 -23.75 5.37
N ALA A 121 6.20 -22.62 5.04
CA ALA A 121 4.76 -22.51 4.97
C ALA A 121 4.21 -23.35 3.82
N LYS A 122 3.02 -23.91 4.00
CA LYS A 122 2.44 -24.88 3.06
C LYS A 122 1.23 -24.33 2.33
N TYR A 123 1.22 -24.54 1.01
CA TYR A 123 0.06 -24.41 0.15
C TYR A 123 -0.36 -25.79 -0.34
N ASP A 124 -1.62 -26.17 -0.08
CA ASP A 124 -2.16 -27.49 -0.38
C ASP A 124 -1.23 -28.65 0.07
N GLY A 125 -0.62 -28.48 1.23
CA GLY A 125 0.29 -29.45 1.85
C GLY A 125 1.74 -29.43 1.34
N LYS A 126 2.06 -28.64 0.30
CA LYS A 126 3.43 -28.50 -0.23
C LYS A 126 4.09 -27.24 0.32
N ALA A 127 5.33 -27.37 0.79
CA ALA A 127 6.11 -26.23 1.28
C ALA A 127 6.50 -25.30 0.13
N ILE A 128 6.60 -24.00 0.39
CA ILE A 128 6.94 -22.99 -0.63
C ILE A 128 8.34 -23.24 -1.22
N ASP A 129 9.33 -23.59 -0.39
CA ASP A 129 10.69 -23.90 -0.85
C ASP A 129 10.81 -25.18 -1.67
N SER A 130 9.85 -26.09 -1.53
CA SER A 130 9.78 -27.29 -2.36
C SER A 130 9.26 -26.99 -3.78
N MET A 131 8.61 -25.85 -3.97
CA MET A 131 8.00 -25.43 -5.23
C MET A 131 8.80 -24.34 -5.95
N TYR A 132 9.52 -23.49 -5.21
CA TYR A 132 10.23 -22.34 -5.75
C TYR A 132 11.64 -22.25 -5.17
N SER A 133 12.62 -21.85 -5.99
CA SER A 133 14.03 -21.83 -5.57
C SER A 133 14.46 -20.53 -4.91
N SER A 134 13.68 -19.45 -5.09
CA SER A 134 13.93 -18.12 -4.56
C SER A 134 12.65 -17.30 -4.39
N GLY A 135 12.72 -16.15 -3.72
CA GLY A 135 11.61 -15.21 -3.64
C GLY A 135 11.21 -14.63 -4.99
N SER A 136 12.21 -14.30 -5.82
CA SER A 136 11.96 -13.88 -7.20
C SER A 136 11.20 -14.93 -8.00
N ASP A 137 11.57 -16.21 -7.90
CA ASP A 137 10.84 -17.31 -8.57
C ASP A 137 9.41 -17.41 -8.08
N PHE A 138 9.20 -17.33 -6.76
CA PHE A 138 7.87 -17.34 -6.15
C PHE A 138 6.99 -16.21 -6.70
N CYS A 139 7.49 -14.97 -6.71
CA CYS A 139 6.77 -13.80 -7.20
C CYS A 139 6.49 -13.85 -8.71
N MET A 140 7.46 -14.30 -9.51
CA MET A 140 7.27 -14.46 -10.96
C MET A 140 6.21 -15.51 -11.29
N ALA A 141 6.13 -16.59 -10.49
CA ALA A 141 5.09 -17.60 -10.64
C ALA A 141 3.67 -17.06 -10.37
N GLN A 142 3.55 -15.96 -9.62
CA GLN A 142 2.28 -15.24 -9.42
C GLN A 142 1.99 -14.21 -10.52
N TYR A 143 2.72 -14.26 -11.63
CA TYR A 143 2.61 -13.35 -12.79
C TYR A 143 3.01 -11.88 -12.49
N PHE A 144 3.76 -11.66 -11.42
CA PHE A 144 4.30 -10.33 -11.10
C PHE A 144 5.55 -10.00 -11.92
N ARG A 145 5.87 -8.72 -12.01
CA ARG A 145 7.14 -8.23 -12.56
C ARG A 145 8.06 -7.85 -11.39
N VAL A 146 9.09 -8.66 -11.14
CA VAL A 146 10.09 -8.39 -10.10
C VAL A 146 11.07 -7.32 -10.60
N VAL A 147 11.28 -6.26 -9.81
CA VAL A 147 12.18 -5.13 -10.11
C VAL A 147 12.80 -4.58 -8.83
N ASP A 148 13.87 -3.78 -8.93
CA ASP A 148 14.56 -3.25 -7.75
C ASP A 148 14.08 -1.86 -7.29
N THR A 149 13.41 -1.10 -8.16
CA THR A 149 12.97 0.27 -7.88
C THR A 149 11.57 0.56 -8.42
N ASP A 150 10.91 1.57 -7.84
CA ASP A 150 9.55 2.02 -8.19
C ASP A 150 8.54 0.86 -8.22
N CYS A 151 8.48 0.14 -7.11
CA CYS A 151 7.76 -1.12 -6.94
C CYS A 151 6.98 -1.18 -5.62
N PHE A 152 6.13 -2.20 -5.52
CA PHE A 152 5.39 -2.52 -4.32
C PHE A 152 6.30 -3.23 -3.32
N GLU A 153 6.36 -2.69 -2.10
CA GLU A 153 7.16 -3.18 -0.98
C GLU A 153 6.31 -3.31 0.28
N TYR A 154 6.79 -4.05 1.27
CA TYR A 154 6.09 -4.27 2.53
C TYR A 154 6.03 -2.99 3.37
N ASP A 155 4.83 -2.63 3.84
CA ASP A 155 4.63 -1.48 4.72
C ASP A 155 4.65 -1.95 6.18
N VAL A 156 5.79 -1.73 6.83
CA VAL A 156 6.01 -2.10 8.23
C VAL A 156 5.14 -1.30 9.21
N GLU A 157 4.64 -0.11 8.84
CA GLU A 157 3.88 0.73 9.77
C GLU A 157 2.48 0.15 10.01
N LEU A 158 1.90 -0.48 8.98
CA LEU A 158 0.58 -1.09 9.01
C LEU A 158 0.48 -2.31 9.94
N PHE A 159 1.60 -3.02 10.12
CA PHE A 159 1.68 -4.18 11.01
C PHE A 159 2.48 -3.90 12.28
N GLY A 160 3.27 -2.82 12.31
CA GLY A 160 4.20 -2.49 13.39
C GLY A 160 3.70 -1.53 14.47
N THR A 161 2.50 -0.92 14.34
CA THR A 161 2.10 0.14 15.30
C THR A 161 0.68 0.00 15.87
N ALA A 162 0.51 -0.95 16.78
CA ALA A 162 -0.49 -0.83 17.85
C ALA A 162 0.04 -0.06 19.09
N SER A 163 1.36 0.21 19.18
CA SER A 163 2.02 0.62 20.43
C SER A 163 2.45 2.11 20.50
N LEU A 164 2.88 2.72 19.40
CA LEU A 164 3.55 4.03 19.45
C LEU A 164 2.62 5.26 19.44
N HIS A 165 1.43 5.16 18.83
CA HIS A 165 0.52 6.31 18.72
C HIS A 165 -0.15 6.66 20.06
N GLN A 166 -0.42 5.66 20.89
CA GLN A 166 -1.01 5.85 22.21
C GLN A 166 -0.04 6.54 23.19
N ALA A 167 1.26 6.25 23.10
CA ALA A 167 2.27 6.91 23.92
C ALA A 167 2.48 8.40 23.57
N ARG A 168 2.48 8.77 22.28
CA ARG A 168 2.67 10.17 21.85
C ARG A 168 1.50 11.08 22.24
N LEU A 169 0.25 10.60 22.12
CA LEU A 169 -0.93 11.36 22.55
C LEU A 169 -0.90 11.63 24.07
N HIS A 170 -0.50 10.65 24.88
CA HIS A 170 -0.40 10.84 26.33
C HIS A 170 0.66 11.88 26.73
N VAL A 171 1.83 11.89 26.06
CA VAL A 171 2.88 12.90 26.35
C VAL A 171 2.41 14.31 25.99
N ILE A 172 1.74 14.51 24.84
CA ILE A 172 1.23 15.82 24.43
C ILE A 172 0.17 16.32 25.41
N VAL A 173 -0.76 15.45 25.83
CA VAL A 173 -1.80 15.81 26.81
C VAL A 173 -1.18 16.18 28.16
N VAL A 174 -0.20 15.43 28.65
CA VAL A 174 0.50 15.73 29.91
C VAL A 174 1.23 17.08 29.84
N VAL A 175 1.91 17.37 28.73
CA VAL A 175 2.60 18.66 28.54
C VAL A 175 1.58 19.81 28.53
N LEU A 176 0.47 19.68 27.80
CA LEU A 176 -0.57 20.70 27.77
C LEU A 176 -1.19 20.93 29.16
N VAL A 177 -1.47 19.87 29.92
CA VAL A 177 -2.01 19.98 31.29
C VAL A 177 -1.01 20.67 32.22
N VAL A 178 0.27 20.29 32.18
CA VAL A 178 1.32 20.92 33.01
C VAL A 178 1.51 22.39 32.64
N SER A 179 1.48 22.73 31.35
CA SER A 179 1.56 24.13 30.90
C SER A 179 0.36 24.95 31.35
N LEU A 180 -0.85 24.40 31.33
CA LEU A 180 -2.06 25.06 31.83
C LEU A 180 -2.03 25.24 33.35
N MET A 181 -1.55 24.25 34.10
CA MET A 181 -1.38 24.34 35.56
C MET A 181 -0.34 25.41 35.94
N ASN A 182 0.77 25.51 35.21
CA ASN A 182 1.79 26.54 35.43
C ASN A 182 1.27 27.95 35.12
N TYR A 183 0.40 28.10 34.12
CA TYR A 183 -0.20 29.40 33.77
C TYR A 183 -1.17 29.88 34.86
N SER A 184 -1.99 28.98 35.42
CA SER A 184 -2.90 29.30 36.54
C SER A 184 -2.20 29.59 37.87
N TRP A 185 -0.90 29.30 38.01
CA TRP A 185 -0.12 29.65 39.20
C TRP A 185 0.59 31.01 39.07
N TRP A 186 0.57 31.63 37.89
CA TRP A 186 1.19 32.92 37.60
C TRP A 186 0.17 34.06 37.34
N THR A 187 -1.12 33.79 37.53
CA THR A 187 -2.22 34.78 37.58
C THR A 187 -2.91 34.71 38.93
#